data_AF-A0A963IR67-F1
#
_entry.id   AF-A0A963IR67-F1
#
_cell.length_a   1.000
_cell.length_b   1.000
_cell.length_c   1.000
_cell.angle_alpha   90.00
_cell.angle_beta   90.00
_cell.angle_gamma   90.00
#
_symmetry.space_group_name_H-M   'P 1'
#
loop_
_entity.id
_entity.type
_entity.pdbx_description
1 polymer ?
#
loop_
_entity_poly.entity_id
_entity_poly.type
_entity_poly.pdbx_seq_one_letter_code
_entity_poly.pdbx_strand_id
1 'polypeptide(L)'
;MGAMNFQQKGIVTAVYPALQEAAQALTEMRVATPGGRFHVRWDEGGSATALGQLAFFAEFLEVSGLFARWKEGCPANCSSPNAPTGPTFWAPGCSRY
;
A
#
# COMPACT_ATOMS: atom_id res chain seq x y z
N MET A 1 29.85 42.48 15.21
CA MET A 1 28.50 41.92 15.49
C MET A 1 27.85 41.43 14.19
N GLY A 2 28.46 40.47 13.46
CA GLY A 2 27.98 40.10 12.11
C GLY A 2 28.40 38.74 11.53
N ALA A 3 29.24 37.95 12.20
CA ALA A 3 29.74 36.67 11.65
C ALA A 3 28.78 35.48 11.87
N MET A 4 27.90 35.53 12.86
CA MET A 4 27.01 34.39 13.20
C MET A 4 25.89 34.17 12.17
N ASN A 5 25.41 35.23 11.53
CA ASN A 5 24.29 35.17 10.58
C ASN A 5 24.63 34.44 9.28
N PHE A 6 25.91 34.45 8.87
CA PHE A 6 26.36 33.78 7.64
C PHE A 6 26.48 32.27 7.83
N GLN A 7 27.05 31.84 8.96
CA GLN A 7 27.16 30.41 9.31
C GLN A 7 25.77 29.79 9.54
N GLN A 8 24.87 30.51 10.19
CA GLN A 8 23.49 30.05 10.38
C GLN A 8 22.76 29.85 9.04
N LYS A 9 22.90 30.78 8.07
CA LYS A 9 22.31 30.62 6.73
C LYS A 9 22.86 29.40 5.98
N GLY A 10 24.16 29.11 6.12
CA GLY A 10 24.78 27.91 5.54
C GLY A 10 24.22 26.63 6.15
N ILE A 11 24.12 26.57 7.48
CA ILE A 11 23.57 25.42 8.21
C ILE A 11 22.09 25.20 7.85
N VAL A 12 21.27 26.24 7.86
CA VAL A 12 19.83 26.12 7.52
C VAL A 12 19.63 25.62 6.09
N THR A 13 20.43 26.13 5.14
CA THR A 13 20.38 25.68 3.73
C THR A 13 20.78 24.20 3.57
N ALA A 14 21.73 23.70 4.36
CA ALA A 14 22.15 22.30 4.31
C ALA A 14 21.21 21.35 5.05
N VAL A 15 20.59 21.81 6.14
CA VAL A 15 19.70 21.00 6.98
C VAL A 15 18.31 20.83 6.35
N TYR A 16 17.80 21.85 5.65
CA TYR A 16 16.48 21.78 5.00
C TYR A 16 16.30 20.57 4.05
N PRO A 17 17.19 20.34 3.07
CA PRO A 17 17.04 19.19 2.17
C PRO A 17 17.19 17.85 2.91
N ALA A 18 18.09 17.76 3.90
CA ALA A 18 18.27 16.55 4.70
C ALA A 18 17.01 16.21 5.53
N LEU A 19 16.34 17.22 6.10
CA LEU A 19 15.05 17.04 6.78
C LEU A 19 13.95 16.61 5.82
N GLN A 20 13.97 17.12 4.58
CA GLN A 20 12.96 16.81 3.57
C GLN A 20 13.10 15.38 3.03
N GLU A 21 14.33 14.92 2.80
CA GLU A 21 14.62 13.52 2.47
C GLU A 21 14.24 12.57 3.62
N ALA A 22 14.58 12.92 4.86
CA ALA A 22 14.19 12.13 6.03
C ALA A 22 12.66 12.06 6.20
N ALA A 23 11.94 13.17 5.96
CA ALA A 23 10.48 13.20 6.01
C ALA A 23 9.85 12.32 4.91
N GLN A 24 10.44 12.27 3.71
CA GLN A 24 10.00 11.39 2.62
C GLN A 24 10.22 9.90 2.94
N ALA A 25 11.34 9.56 3.58
CA ALA A 25 11.62 8.20 4.01
C ALA A 25 10.66 7.74 5.14
N LEU A 26 10.23 8.65 6.02
CA LEU A 26 9.26 8.36 7.08
C LEU A 26 7.82 8.25 6.58
N THR A 27 7.50 8.77 5.39
CA THR A 27 6.16 8.70 4.80
C THR A 27 5.94 7.45 3.95
N GLU A 28 7.00 6.71 3.63
CA GLU A 28 6.90 5.44 2.91
C GLU A 28 6.56 4.28 3.87
N MET A 29 5.28 3.92 3.92
CA MET A 29 4.74 2.84 4.73
C MET A 29 4.70 1.54 3.95
N ARG A 30 5.11 0.44 4.57
CA ARG A 30 5.00 -0.90 3.99
C ARG A 30 3.80 -1.60 4.58
N VAL A 31 2.90 -2.06 3.70
CA VAL A 31 1.61 -2.63 4.06
C VAL A 31 1.55 -4.07 3.55
N ALA A 32 1.34 -5.03 4.45
CA ALA A 32 1.25 -6.44 4.10
C ALA A 32 -0.20 -6.82 3.80
N THR A 33 -0.50 -7.26 2.58
CA THR A 33 -1.86 -7.63 2.17
C THR A 33 -1.89 -9.09 1.70
N PRO A 34 -3.08 -9.70 1.50
CA PRO A 34 -3.16 -11.06 0.98
C PRO A 34 -2.60 -11.21 -0.45
N GLY A 35 -2.46 -10.10 -1.19
CA GLY A 35 -1.85 -10.06 -2.52
C GLY A 35 -0.35 -9.79 -2.51
N GLY A 36 0.27 -9.66 -1.34
CA GLY A 36 1.69 -9.31 -1.17
C GLY A 36 1.90 -7.97 -0.46
N ARG A 37 3.15 -7.49 -0.49
CA ARG A 37 3.55 -6.25 0.19
C ARG A 37 3.44 -5.05 -0.75
N PHE A 38 2.86 -3.97 -0.24
CA PHE A 38 2.69 -2.71 -0.94
C PHE A 38 3.48 -1.60 -0.24
N HIS A 39 3.98 -0.64 -1.02
CA HIS A 39 4.57 0.59 -0.52
C HIS A 39 3.56 1.72 -0.70
N VAL A 40 3.24 2.40 0.38
CA VAL A 40 2.19 3.44 0.45
C VAL A 40 2.84 4.73 0.92
N ARG A 41 2.53 5.83 0.23
CA ARG A 41 2.97 7.17 0.61
C ARG A 41 1.77 8.11 0.58
N TRP A 42 1.65 8.96 1.59
CA TRP A 42 0.67 10.04 1.57
C TRP A 42 1.14 11.19 0.69
N ASP A 43 0.22 11.71 -0.12
CA ASP A 43 0.41 12.96 -0.83
C ASP A 43 -0.21 14.11 -0.02
N GLU A 44 0.64 14.93 0.59
CA GLU A 44 0.24 16.10 1.39
C GLU A 44 -0.53 17.15 0.58
N GLY A 45 -0.34 17.18 -0.75
CA GLY A 45 -1.09 18.05 -1.65
C GLY A 45 -2.39 17.44 -2.17
N GLY A 46 -2.64 16.16 -1.87
CA GLY A 46 -3.79 15.40 -2.36
C GLY A 46 -5.02 15.59 -1.47
N SER A 47 -6.21 15.63 -2.07
CA SER A 47 -7.45 15.55 -1.31
C SER A 47 -7.66 14.15 -0.76
N ALA A 48 -8.23 14.03 0.44
CA ALA A 48 -8.57 12.76 1.03
C ALA A 48 -9.61 12.01 0.16
N THR A 49 -9.33 10.74 -0.14
CA THR A 49 -10.25 9.87 -0.89
C THR A 49 -10.65 8.66 -0.05
N ALA A 50 -11.88 8.18 -0.21
CA ALA A 50 -12.34 6.97 0.46
C ALA A 50 -11.48 5.74 0.11
N LEU A 51 -10.93 5.72 -1.12
CA LEU A 51 -10.06 4.64 -1.59
C LEU A 51 -8.66 4.68 -0.96
N GLY A 52 -8.21 5.82 -0.43
CA GLY A 52 -6.88 5.99 0.14
C GLY A 52 -6.59 5.06 1.32
N GLN A 53 -7.63 4.59 2.02
CA GLN A 53 -7.50 3.66 3.14
C GLN A 53 -7.52 2.18 2.75
N LEU A 54 -7.78 1.84 1.47
CA LEU A 54 -7.97 0.45 1.06
C LEU A 54 -6.74 -0.42 1.28
N ALA A 55 -5.53 0.13 1.15
CA ALA A 55 -4.30 -0.61 1.42
C ALA A 55 -4.27 -1.10 2.88
N PHE A 56 -4.58 -0.22 3.83
CA PHE A 56 -4.60 -0.55 5.26
C PHE A 56 -5.76 -1.48 5.61
N PHE A 57 -6.92 -1.35 4.95
CA PHE A 57 -8.01 -2.31 5.09
C PHE A 57 -7.59 -3.70 4.60
N ALA A 58 -6.87 -3.79 3.47
CA ALA A 58 -6.34 -5.05 2.97
C ALA A 58 -5.31 -5.67 3.95
N GLU A 59 -4.49 -4.87 4.62
CA GLU A 59 -3.60 -5.37 5.67
C GLU A 59 -4.33 -5.84 6.91
N PHE A 60 -5.38 -5.14 7.32
CA PHE A 60 -6.27 -5.66 8.36
C PHE A 60 -6.81 -7.05 7.99
N LEU A 61 -7.23 -7.27 6.74
CA LEU A 61 -7.73 -8.58 6.29
C LEU A 61 -6.67 -9.68 6.34
N GLU A 62 -5.41 -9.35 6.06
CA GLU A 62 -4.28 -10.28 6.16
C GLU A 62 -3.93 -10.58 7.62
N VAL A 63 -3.69 -9.55 8.43
CA VAL A 63 -3.27 -9.68 9.84
C VAL A 63 -4.34 -10.35 10.69
N SER A 64 -5.62 -10.04 10.45
CA SER A 64 -6.73 -10.70 11.15
C SER A 64 -6.98 -12.15 10.69
N GLY A 65 -6.39 -12.56 9.56
CA GLY A 65 -6.68 -13.84 8.91
C GLY A 65 -8.11 -13.95 8.38
N LEU A 66 -8.89 -12.86 8.38
CA LEU A 66 -10.30 -12.87 7.97
C LEU A 66 -10.46 -13.30 6.52
N PHE A 67 -9.58 -12.81 5.65
CA PHE A 67 -9.60 -13.17 4.23
C PHE A 67 -9.26 -14.65 4.02
N ALA A 68 -8.32 -15.21 4.77
CA ALA A 68 -7.99 -16.63 4.70
C ALA A 68 -9.20 -17.51 5.08
N ARG A 69 -9.85 -17.18 6.21
CA ARG A 69 -11.05 -17.89 6.68
C ARG A 69 -12.21 -17.80 5.69
N TRP A 70 -12.40 -16.63 5.06
CA TRP A 70 -13.41 -16.49 4.01
C TRP A 70 -13.10 -17.30 2.77
N LYS A 71 -11.83 -17.38 2.36
CA LYS A 71 -11.42 -18.26 1.24
C LYS A 71 -11.74 -19.71 1.55
N GLU A 72 -11.45 -20.18 2.76
CA GLU A 72 -11.74 -21.56 3.19
C GLU A 72 -13.25 -21.84 3.25
N GLY A 73 -14.04 -20.88 3.73
CA GLY A 73 -15.50 -20.99 3.80
C GLY A 73 -16.23 -20.73 2.48
N CYS A 74 -15.51 -20.35 1.41
CA CYS A 74 -16.12 -20.04 0.13
C CYS A 74 -16.45 -21.34 -0.61
N PRO A 75 -17.72 -21.57 -1.04
CA PRO A 75 -18.08 -22.69 -1.90
C PRO A 75 -17.63 -22.40 -3.34
N ALA A 76 -16.34 -22.17 -3.55
CA ALA A 76 -15.75 -21.85 -4.85
C ALA A 76 -15.46 -23.13 -5.64
N ASN A 77 -16.48 -23.93 -5.91
CA ASN A 77 -16.38 -24.97 -6.93
C ASN A 77 -16.67 -24.33 -8.29
N CYS A 78 -15.80 -23.39 -8.74
CA CYS A 78 -15.87 -22.84 -10.10
C CYS A 78 -15.40 -23.92 -11.09
N SER A 79 -16.27 -24.89 -11.35
CA SER A 79 -16.14 -25.88 -12.43
C SER A 79 -16.86 -25.34 -13.65
N SER A 80 -16.22 -24.45 -14.40
CA SER A 80 -16.67 -24.16 -15.76
C SER A 80 -16.32 -25.36 -16.65
N PRO A 81 -17.21 -25.85 -17.52
CA PRO A 81 -16.87 -26.86 -18.53
C PRO A 81 -15.77 -26.41 -19.50
N ASN A 82 -15.50 -25.10 -19.55
CA ASN A 82 -14.45 -24.48 -20.35
C ASN A 82 -13.25 -24.01 -19.49
N ALA A 83 -13.15 -24.46 -18.23
CA ALA A 83 -11.99 -24.18 -17.41
C ALA A 83 -10.77 -24.92 -18.00
N PRO A 84 -9.68 -24.22 -18.31
CA PRO A 84 -8.46 -24.87 -18.79
C PRO A 84 -7.92 -25.83 -17.70
N THR A 85 -7.54 -27.04 -18.08
CA THR A 85 -6.98 -28.08 -17.19
C THR A 85 -5.52 -27.81 -16.75
N GLY A 86 -5.02 -26.58 -16.98
CA GLY A 86 -3.67 -26.15 -16.62
C GLY A 86 -3.68 -25.07 -15.53
N PRO A 87 -2.50 -24.69 -14.98
CA PRO A 87 -2.40 -23.73 -13.89
C PRO A 87 -2.56 -22.30 -14.44
N THR A 88 -3.79 -21.92 -14.81
CA THR A 88 -4.12 -20.55 -15.19
C THR A 88 -5.11 -19.98 -14.21
N PHE A 89 -4.60 -19.04 -13.41
CA PHE A 89 -5.22 -18.37 -12.26
C PHE A 89 -6.47 -17.53 -12.59
N TRP A 90 -6.92 -17.44 -13.84
CA TRP A 90 -8.11 -16.67 -14.22
C TRP A 90 -8.82 -17.31 -15.42
N ALA A 91 -9.92 -18.01 -15.18
CA ALA A 91 -10.89 -18.36 -16.21
C ALA A 91 -11.99 -17.29 -16.24
N PRO A 92 -12.26 -16.63 -17.38
CA PRO A 92 -13.40 -15.72 -17.49
C PRO A 92 -14.67 -16.57 -17.59
N GLY A 93 -15.60 -16.39 -16.63
CA GLY A 93 -16.91 -17.05 -16.69
C GLY A 93 -17.39 -17.74 -15.41
N CYS A 94 -16.86 -17.43 -14.22
CA CYS A 94 -17.55 -17.80 -12.99
C CYS A 94 -18.78 -16.88 -12.82
N SER A 95 -19.87 -17.21 -13.53
CA SER A 95 -21.18 -16.58 -13.40
C SER A 95 -21.69 -16.79 -11.99
N ARG A 96 -21.98 -15.66 -11.33
CA ARG A 96 -22.78 -15.61 -10.12
C ARG A 96 -24.09 -14.97 -10.53
N TYR A 97 -25.05 -15.81 -10.92
CA TYR A 97 -26.28 -15.42 -11.62
C TYR A 97 -26.06 -14.79 -13.00
#